data_AF-F8J7Q4-F1
#
_entry.id   AF-F8J7Q4-F1
#
_cell.length_a   1.000
_cell.length_b   1.000
_cell.length_c   1.000
_cell.angle_alpha   90.00
_cell.angle_beta   90.00
_cell.angle_gamma   90.00
#
_symmetry.space_group_name_H-M   'P 1'
#
loop_
_entity.id
_entity.type
_entity.pdbx_description
1 polymer ?
#
loop_
_entity_poly.entity_id
_entity_poly.type
_entity_poly.pdbx_seq_one_letter_code
_entity_poly.pdbx_strand_id
1 'polypeptide(L)'
;MRGVETNVVALAIRVKKVEGQVVGKDAMKKSKIALNLVIAAGAVGLVSTSALAYSQKVKDACSADYGSLCAKYKQGSAELRRCFESNRRVLSTECVQALVDAGEVPARYLKQRK
;
A
#
# COMPACT_ATOMS: atom_id res chain seq x y z
N MET A 1 -10.92 -23.71 -29.71
CA MET A 1 -11.48 -23.29 -28.40
C MET A 1 -10.35 -23.34 -27.38
N ARG A 2 -9.71 -22.19 -27.14
CA ARG A 2 -8.59 -21.96 -26.23
C ARG A 2 -8.99 -20.77 -25.38
N GLY A 3 -9.27 -20.97 -24.10
CA GLY A 3 -9.67 -19.88 -23.21
C GLY A 3 -10.36 -20.40 -21.97
N VAL A 4 -9.59 -20.55 -20.89
CA VAL A 4 -9.99 -20.45 -19.45
C VAL A 4 -8.89 -20.97 -18.50
N GLU A 5 -7.83 -21.67 -18.97
CA GLU A 5 -6.87 -22.32 -18.04
C GLU A 5 -5.58 -21.54 -17.70
N THR A 6 -5.30 -20.37 -18.31
CA THR A 6 -4.02 -19.65 -18.12
C THR A 6 -3.99 -18.62 -16.97
N ASN A 7 -5.09 -18.37 -16.26
CA ASN A 7 -5.17 -17.29 -15.25
C ASN A 7 -4.94 -17.70 -13.79
N VAL A 8 -5.03 -18.99 -13.43
CA VAL A 8 -4.95 -19.42 -12.02
C VAL A 8 -3.51 -19.77 -11.61
N VAL A 9 -2.73 -20.41 -12.48
CA VAL A 9 -1.36 -20.86 -12.15
C VAL A 9 -0.38 -19.68 -12.03
N ALA A 10 -0.60 -18.58 -12.76
CA ALA A 10 0.23 -17.37 -12.67
C ALA A 10 0.00 -16.55 -11.38
N LEU A 11 -1.07 -16.83 -10.63
CA LEU A 11 -1.43 -16.09 -9.41
C LEU A 11 -0.68 -16.60 -8.16
N ALA A 12 -0.15 -17.83 -8.19
CA ALA A 12 0.51 -18.45 -7.03
C ALA A 12 1.98 -18.03 -6.82
N ILE A 13 2.66 -17.44 -7.82
CA ILE A 13 4.08 -17.06 -7.71
C ILE A 13 4.28 -15.60 -7.25
N ARG A 14 3.27 -14.73 -7.40
CA ARG A 14 3.33 -13.31 -6.99
C ARG A 14 3.05 -13.05 -5.50
N VAL A 15 3.04 -14.09 -4.67
CA VAL A 15 2.90 -13.98 -3.20
C VAL A 15 4.23 -13.53 -2.53
N LYS A 16 5.34 -13.45 -3.28
CA LYS A 16 6.66 -12.99 -2.79
C LYS A 16 6.80 -11.45 -2.76
N LYS A 17 6.07 -10.77 -1.87
CA LYS A 17 6.57 -9.58 -1.13
C LYS A 17 5.71 -9.39 0.12
N VAL A 18 5.65 -10.48 0.89
CA VAL A 18 5.36 -10.46 2.32
C VAL A 18 6.60 -9.88 3.00
N GLU A 19 6.62 -8.58 3.26
CA GLU A 19 7.53 -8.01 4.24
C GLU A 19 6.76 -7.03 5.13
N GLY A 20 6.46 -7.51 6.34
CA GLY A 20 6.44 -6.66 7.54
C GLY A 20 5.10 -6.09 7.99
N GLN A 21 4.26 -6.91 8.64
CA GLN A 21 3.89 -6.70 10.05
C GLN A 21 2.97 -7.83 10.56
N VAL A 22 3.56 -8.79 11.25
CA VAL A 22 2.89 -9.63 12.23
C VAL A 22 3.71 -9.52 13.52
N VAL A 23 3.13 -8.96 14.58
CA VAL A 23 3.50 -9.31 15.95
C VAL A 23 2.36 -8.90 16.89
N GLY A 24 1.61 -9.91 17.32
CA GLY A 24 0.77 -9.90 18.50
C GLY A 24 0.95 -11.27 19.15
N LYS A 25 2.15 -11.49 19.73
CA LYS A 25 2.50 -12.72 20.43
C LYS A 25 1.87 -12.72 21.82
N ASP A 26 0.95 -13.65 22.01
CA ASP A 26 0.92 -14.61 23.13
C ASP A 26 1.04 -14.07 24.57
N ALA A 27 -0.08 -14.10 25.30
CA ALA A 27 -0.11 -14.35 26.76
C ALA A 27 -1.52 -14.84 27.15
N MET A 28 -1.83 -16.12 26.96
CA MET A 28 -1.71 -17.19 27.97
C MET A 28 -2.52 -16.91 29.25
N LYS A 29 -3.49 -17.76 29.62
CA LYS A 29 -3.44 -18.68 30.79
C LYS A 29 -4.85 -19.20 31.16
N LYS A 30 -5.05 -20.53 31.07
CA LYS A 30 -5.97 -21.38 31.89
C LYS A 30 -7.48 -21.14 31.70
N SER A 31 -8.40 -22.09 31.79
CA SER A 31 -8.42 -23.54 31.97
C SER A 31 -9.92 -23.92 31.95
N LYS A 32 -10.22 -25.16 31.56
CA LYS A 32 -11.51 -25.87 31.68
C LYS A 32 -12.53 -25.65 30.56
N ILE A 33 -12.28 -26.44 29.52
CA ILE A 33 -13.18 -27.06 28.56
C ILE A 33 -14.63 -27.17 29.09
N ALA A 34 -15.53 -26.36 28.54
CA ALA A 34 -16.97 -26.57 28.52
C ALA A 34 -17.46 -26.03 27.18
N LEU A 35 -17.61 -26.93 26.20
CA LEU A 35 -18.89 -27.43 25.74
C LEU A 35 -19.49 -26.53 24.64
N ASN A 36 -19.27 -26.98 23.41
CA ASN A 36 -20.01 -26.71 22.18
C ASN A 36 -20.56 -25.30 21.95
N LEU A 37 -19.83 -24.48 21.21
CA LEU A 37 -20.38 -23.37 20.44
C LEU A 37 -19.88 -23.44 18.99
N VAL A 38 -20.74 -24.02 18.15
CA VAL A 38 -20.98 -23.77 16.73
C VAL A 38 -19.78 -23.25 15.91
N ILE A 39 -19.22 -24.13 15.08
CA ILE A 39 -18.37 -23.75 13.95
C ILE A 39 -19.27 -23.09 12.90
N ALA A 40 -19.55 -21.80 13.05
CA ALA A 40 -19.99 -20.99 11.93
C ALA A 40 -18.73 -20.52 11.22
N ALA A 41 -18.35 -21.21 10.14
CA ALA A 41 -17.34 -20.77 9.20
C ALA A 41 -17.85 -19.50 8.47
N GLY A 42 -17.86 -18.38 9.19
CA GLY A 42 -18.01 -17.07 8.59
C GLY A 42 -16.66 -16.67 8.01
N ALA A 43 -16.48 -16.90 6.70
CA ALA A 43 -15.46 -16.20 5.94
C ALA A 43 -15.83 -14.70 5.92
N VAL A 44 -15.55 -14.01 7.03
CA VAL A 44 -15.56 -12.55 7.08
C VAL A 44 -14.40 -12.12 6.19
N GLY A 45 -14.74 -11.65 5.00
CA GLY A 45 -13.79 -11.09 4.06
C GLY A 45 -12.93 -10.04 4.77
N LEU A 46 -11.62 -10.23 4.71
CA LEU A 46 -10.65 -9.20 5.10
C LEU A 46 -10.79 -8.05 4.09
N VAL A 47 -11.73 -7.14 4.32
CA VAL A 47 -11.68 -5.83 3.68
C VAL A 47 -10.50 -5.09 4.31
N SER A 48 -9.33 -5.28 3.73
CA SER A 48 -8.12 -4.53 4.04
C SER A 48 -8.36 -3.07 3.68
N THR A 49 -8.82 -2.27 4.64
CA THR A 49 -8.76 -0.81 4.55
C THR A 49 -7.29 -0.43 4.64
N SER A 50 -6.61 -0.42 3.49
CA SER A 50 -5.24 0.08 3.39
C SER A 50 -5.26 1.57 3.77
N ALA A 51 -4.86 1.89 4.99
CA ALA A 51 -4.56 3.26 5.38
C ALA A 51 -3.36 3.70 4.53
N LEU A 52 -3.62 4.53 3.52
CA LEU A 52 -2.63 4.89 2.53
C LEU A 52 -1.68 6.00 3.07
N ALA A 53 -0.87 5.68 4.08
CA ALA A 53 0.15 6.59 4.59
C ALA A 53 1.44 6.49 3.77
N TYR A 54 1.99 7.63 3.36
CA TYR A 54 3.31 7.67 2.73
C TYR A 54 4.41 7.23 3.73
N SER A 55 5.40 6.50 3.22
CA SER A 55 6.62 6.19 3.96
C SER A 55 7.38 7.47 4.33
N GLN A 56 8.17 7.41 5.41
CA GLN A 56 8.99 8.53 5.87
C GLN A 56 9.93 9.04 4.76
N LYS A 57 10.53 8.11 3.98
CA LYS A 57 11.37 8.44 2.82
C LYS A 57 10.64 9.36 1.82
N VAL A 58 9.38 9.09 1.54
CA VAL A 58 8.57 9.91 0.61
C VAL A 58 8.26 11.27 1.22
N LYS A 59 7.94 11.32 2.52
CA LYS A 59 7.68 12.59 3.21
C LYS A 59 8.90 13.50 3.20
N ASP A 60 10.08 12.94 3.47
CA ASP A 60 11.32 13.70 3.52
C ASP A 60 11.70 14.21 2.12
N ALA A 61 11.70 13.32 1.12
CA ALA A 61 12.03 13.67 -0.26
C ALA A 61 11.04 14.68 -0.88
N CYS A 62 9.76 14.58 -0.54
CA CYS A 62 8.72 15.45 -1.08
C CYS A 62 8.39 16.65 -0.18
N SER A 63 9.15 16.91 0.90
CA SER A 63 8.81 17.94 1.89
C SER A 63 8.72 19.34 1.28
N ALA A 64 9.71 19.72 0.45
CA ALA A 64 9.72 21.01 -0.24
C ALA A 64 8.58 21.12 -1.26
N ASP A 65 8.41 20.10 -2.10
CA ASP A 65 7.33 20.05 -3.10
C ASP A 65 5.94 20.09 -2.46
N TYR A 66 5.76 19.40 -1.34
CA TYR A 66 4.53 19.42 -0.56
C TYR A 66 4.22 20.83 -0.07
N GLY A 67 5.21 21.51 0.55
CA GLY A 67 5.05 22.88 1.03
C GLY A 67 4.66 23.87 -0.06
N SER A 68 5.28 23.76 -1.24
CA SER A 68 5.06 24.70 -2.35
C SER A 68 3.79 24.42 -3.17
N LEU A 69 3.40 23.16 -3.33
CA LEU A 69 2.35 22.77 -4.29
C LEU A 69 1.10 22.18 -3.62
N CYS A 70 1.25 21.46 -2.50
CA CYS A 70 0.21 20.58 -1.98
C CYS A 70 -0.11 20.78 -0.49
N ALA A 71 0.38 21.86 0.15
CA ALA A 71 0.30 22.07 1.60
C ALA A 71 -1.13 22.13 2.18
N LYS A 72 -2.13 22.35 1.31
CA LYS A 72 -3.56 22.33 1.67
C LYS A 72 -4.07 20.93 2.04
N TYR A 73 -3.42 19.86 1.57
CA TYR A 73 -3.90 18.49 1.74
C TYR A 73 -3.19 17.77 2.88
N LYS A 74 -3.94 16.98 3.65
CA LYS A 74 -3.35 16.20 4.75
C LYS A 74 -2.37 15.15 4.23
N GLN A 75 -1.25 14.96 4.92
CA GLN A 75 -0.30 13.90 4.60
C GLN A 75 -0.97 12.52 4.61
N GLY A 76 -0.72 11.74 3.55
CA GLY A 76 -1.33 10.43 3.32
C GLY A 76 -2.79 10.45 2.86
N SER A 77 -3.37 11.63 2.57
CA SER A 77 -4.73 11.70 2.04
C SER A 77 -4.78 11.35 0.55
N ALA A 78 -5.97 10.97 0.07
CA ALA A 78 -6.18 10.68 -1.35
C ALA A 78 -6.02 11.95 -2.21
N GLU A 79 -6.38 13.11 -1.66
CA GLU A 79 -6.24 14.41 -2.31
C GLU A 79 -4.77 14.79 -2.48
N LEU A 80 -3.91 14.48 -1.50
CA LEU A 80 -2.48 14.68 -1.65
C LEU A 80 -1.88 13.84 -2.77
N ARG A 81 -2.31 12.57 -2.92
CA ARG A 81 -1.92 11.71 -4.06
C ARG A 81 -2.28 12.35 -5.40
N ARG A 82 -3.51 12.82 -5.53
CA ARG A 82 -4.00 13.53 -6.73
C ARG A 82 -3.20 14.80 -7.00
N CYS A 83 -2.81 15.53 -5.95
CA CYS A 83 -1.98 16.72 -6.08
C CYS A 83 -0.60 16.40 -6.66
N PHE A 84 0.08 15.37 -6.13
CA PHE A 84 1.36 14.92 -6.70
C PHE A 84 1.23 14.40 -8.13
N GLU A 85 0.17 13.65 -8.45
CA GLU A 85 -0.07 13.14 -9.79
C GLU A 85 -0.33 14.26 -10.82
N SER A 86 -1.06 15.30 -10.42
CA SER A 86 -1.35 16.47 -11.25
C SER A 86 -0.10 17.32 -11.48
N ASN A 87 0.73 17.46 -10.45
CA ASN A 87 1.98 18.23 -10.50
C ASN A 87 3.21 17.40 -10.87
N ARG A 88 3.03 16.17 -11.38
CA ARG A 88 4.11 15.19 -11.67
C ARG A 88 5.20 15.64 -12.62
N ARG A 89 5.06 16.78 -13.30
CA ARG A 89 6.08 17.39 -14.17
C ARG A 89 6.84 18.53 -13.48
N VAL A 90 6.30 19.05 -12.39
CA VAL A 90 6.82 20.18 -11.61
C VAL A 90 7.52 19.69 -10.34
N LEU A 91 7.08 18.57 -9.76
CA LEU A 91 7.74 17.97 -8.59
C LEU A 91 9.24 17.79 -8.83
N SER A 92 10.04 17.86 -7.78
CA SER A 92 11.46 17.51 -7.85
C SER A 92 11.68 16.07 -8.34
N THR A 93 12.84 15.82 -8.95
CA THR A 93 13.25 14.48 -9.38
C THR A 93 13.32 13.51 -8.21
N GLU A 94 13.85 13.97 -7.06
CA GLU A 94 13.96 13.21 -5.82
C GLU A 94 12.58 12.74 -5.32
N CYS A 95 11.59 13.64 -5.30
CA CYS A 95 10.23 13.30 -4.88
C CYS A 95 9.57 12.27 -5.81
N VAL A 96 9.69 12.44 -7.14
CA VAL A 96 9.15 11.44 -8.08
C VAL A 96 9.84 10.09 -7.93
N GLN A 97 11.16 10.07 -7.74
CA GLN A 97 11.89 8.84 -7.50
C GLN A 97 11.40 8.14 -6.24
N ALA A 98 11.23 8.87 -5.13
CA ALA A 98 10.72 8.31 -3.89
C ALA A 98 9.29 7.75 -4.04
N LEU A 99 8.41 8.45 -4.77
CA LEU A 99 7.05 7.97 -5.07
C LEU A 99 7.07 6.70 -5.93
N VAL A 100 7.98 6.60 -6.91
CA VAL A 100 8.13 5.39 -7.74
C VAL A 100 8.65 4.23 -6.90
N ASP A 101 9.69 4.46 -6.09
CA ASP A 101 10.28 3.44 -5.22
C ASP A 101 9.28 2.90 -4.19
N ALA A 102 8.40 3.78 -3.69
CA ALA A 102 7.32 3.43 -2.77
C ALA A 102 6.12 2.76 -3.46
N GLY A 103 6.11 2.67 -4.80
CA GLY A 103 5.00 2.10 -5.56
C GLY A 103 3.75 3.00 -5.61
N GLU A 104 3.86 4.26 -5.24
CA GLU A 104 2.76 5.24 -5.21
C GLU A 104 2.45 5.78 -6.62
N VAL A 105 3.47 5.82 -7.50
CA VAL A 105 3.34 6.25 -8.90
C VAL A 105 4.13 5.31 -9.83
N PRO A 106 3.76 5.22 -11.11
CA PRO A 106 4.40 4.30 -12.04
C PRO A 106 5.77 4.82 -12.53
N ALA A 107 6.72 3.91 -12.72
CA ALA A 107 8.10 4.22 -13.15
C ALA A 107 8.22 5.02 -14.47
N ARG A 108 7.16 5.03 -15.29
CA ARG A 108 7.09 5.87 -16.51
C ARG A 108 7.25 7.36 -16.22
N TYR A 109 6.94 7.83 -15.01
CA TYR A 109 7.10 9.24 -14.64
C TYR A 109 8.55 9.71 -14.67
N LEU A 110 9.50 8.84 -14.34
CA LEU A 110 10.93 9.14 -14.42
C LEU A 110 11.42 9.17 -15.87
N LYS A 111 10.86 8.32 -16.74
CA LYS A 111 11.22 8.30 -18.17
C LYS A 111 10.75 9.55 -18.90
N GLN A 112 9.62 10.12 -18.50
CA GLN A 112 9.03 11.33 -19.13
C GLN A 112 9.73 12.64 -18.73
N ARG A 113 10.73 12.56 -17.84
CA ARG A 113 11.48 13.70 -17.30
C ARG A 113 12.83 13.92 -18.00
N LYS A 114 13.28 12.94 -18.78
CA LYS A 114 14.46 13.01 -19.63
C LYS A 114 14.09 13.63 -20.97
#